data_AF-A0A7W1PYH7-F1
#
_entry.id   AF-A0A7W1PYH7-F1
#
_cell.length_a   1.000
_cell.length_b   1.000
_cell.length_c   1.000
_cell.angle_alpha   90.00
_cell.angle_beta   90.00
_cell.angle_gamma   90.00
#
_symmetry.space_group_name_H-M   'P 1'
#
loop_
_entity.id
_entity.type
_entity.pdbx_description
1 polymer ?
#
loop_
_entity_poly.entity_id
_entity_poly.type
_entity_poly.pdbx_seq_one_letter_code
_entity_poly.pdbx_strand_id
1 'polypeptide(L)'
;LFRQLISVSGVGAGTARMILSSLSPEEIVNAILSGNVAQLQRIKGIGSKSAQRIIIDLKDKLGKEGIEADFSVSSGSAVRDEAIAALVMLGFVKITAEKAVDKAIKANQGQLAVEQLIKLALKSL
;
A
#
# COMPACT_ATOMS: atom_id res chain seq x y z
N LEU A 1 8.16 -3.39 -3.76
CA LEU A 1 7.66 -4.19 -4.90
C LEU A 1 8.73 -4.64 -5.90
N PHE A 2 9.44 -3.76 -6.64
CA PHE A 2 10.41 -4.20 -7.67
C PHE A 2 11.47 -5.19 -7.15
N ARG A 3 12.11 -4.87 -6.02
CA ARG A 3 13.11 -5.73 -5.36
C ARG A 3 12.54 -7.09 -4.94
N GLN A 4 11.27 -7.12 -4.56
CA GLN A 4 10.58 -8.36 -4.22
C GLN A 4 10.33 -9.20 -5.48
N LEU A 5 9.87 -8.59 -6.58
CA LEU A 5 9.66 -9.29 -7.84
C LEU A 5 10.94 -9.97 -8.36
N ILE A 6 12.08 -9.25 -8.40
CA ILE A 6 13.36 -9.82 -8.85
C ILE A 6 13.97 -10.85 -7.87
N SER A 7 13.43 -10.94 -6.65
CA SER A 7 13.87 -11.95 -5.67
C SER A 7 13.23 -13.33 -5.90
N VAL A 8 12.23 -13.42 -6.78
CA VAL A 8 11.56 -14.66 -7.17
C VAL A 8 12.43 -15.40 -8.19
N SER A 9 12.63 -16.70 -7.97
CA SER A 9 13.41 -17.53 -8.89
C SER A 9 12.74 -17.56 -10.28
N GLY A 10 13.48 -17.16 -11.31
CA GLY A 10 12.97 -17.08 -12.69
C GLY A 10 12.34 -15.74 -13.08
N VAL A 11 12.36 -14.74 -12.20
CA VAL A 11 11.94 -13.37 -12.52
C VAL A 11 13.17 -12.45 -12.57
N GLY A 12 13.55 -12.05 -13.77
CA GLY A 12 14.64 -11.09 -13.99
C GLY A 12 14.17 -9.64 -13.95
N ALA A 13 15.11 -8.70 -13.98
CA ALA A 13 14.83 -7.26 -13.99
C ALA A 13 13.93 -6.83 -15.17
N GLY A 14 14.11 -7.42 -16.36
CA GLY A 14 13.27 -7.17 -17.53
C GLY A 14 11.81 -7.56 -17.31
N THR A 15 11.58 -8.76 -16.78
CA THR A 15 10.23 -9.25 -16.44
C THR A 15 9.60 -8.44 -15.32
N ALA A 16 10.35 -8.13 -14.25
CA ALA A 16 9.86 -7.31 -13.15
C ALA A 16 9.45 -5.90 -13.61
N ARG A 17 10.23 -5.28 -14.50
CA ARG A 17 9.87 -4.00 -15.12
C ARG A 17 8.59 -4.13 -15.95
N MET A 18 8.45 -5.21 -16.72
CA MET A 18 7.27 -5.44 -17.54
C MET A 18 6.00 -5.63 -16.69
N ILE A 19 6.12 -6.33 -15.55
CA ILE A 19 5.04 -6.48 -14.57
C ILE A 19 4.59 -5.10 -14.07
N LEU A 20 5.53 -4.28 -13.59
CA LEU A 20 5.24 -2.92 -13.10
C LEU A 20 4.75 -1.96 -14.19
N SER A 21 5.00 -2.28 -15.46
CA SER A 21 4.50 -1.49 -16.60
C SER A 21 3.10 -1.94 -17.04
N SER A 22 2.68 -3.15 -16.66
CA SER A 22 1.42 -3.76 -17.11
C SER A 22 0.31 -3.67 -16.07
N LEU A 23 0.68 -3.66 -14.78
CA LEU A 23 -0.24 -3.64 -13.65
C LEU A 23 0.21 -2.60 -12.64
N SER A 24 -0.74 -1.98 -11.95
CA SER A 24 -0.46 -1.12 -10.82
C SER A 24 0.10 -1.93 -9.64
N PRO A 25 0.84 -1.30 -8.70
CA PRO A 25 1.33 -1.97 -7.51
C PRO A 25 0.21 -2.67 -6.71
N GLU A 26 -0.94 -2.01 -6.59
CA GLU A 26 -2.12 -2.55 -5.92
C GLU A 26 -2.66 -3.81 -6.62
N GLU A 27 -2.79 -3.77 -7.94
CA GLU A 27 -3.25 -4.90 -8.73
C GLU A 27 -2.29 -6.10 -8.63
N ILE A 28 -0.98 -5.84 -8.57
CA ILE A 28 0.04 -6.88 -8.40
C ILE A 28 -0.10 -7.54 -7.03
N VAL A 29 -0.18 -6.74 -5.97
CA VAL A 29 -0.35 -7.24 -4.60
C VAL A 29 -1.65 -8.04 -4.48
N ASN A 30 -2.76 -7.50 -5.00
CA ASN A 30 -4.04 -8.20 -5.01
C ASN A 30 -3.99 -9.51 -5.80
N ALA A 31 -3.35 -9.53 -6.97
CA ALA A 31 -3.18 -10.75 -7.76
C ALA A 31 -2.35 -11.81 -7.00
N ILE A 32 -1.33 -11.40 -6.26
CA ILE A 32 -0.51 -12.28 -5.43
C ILE A 32 -1.32 -12.84 -4.25
N LEU A 33 -2.00 -11.99 -3.49
CA LEU A 33 -2.74 -12.39 -2.29
C LEU A 33 -3.94 -13.30 -2.63
N SER A 34 -4.69 -12.93 -3.66
CA SER A 34 -5.83 -13.70 -4.19
C SER A 34 -5.42 -14.96 -4.96
N GLY A 35 -4.14 -15.11 -5.29
CA GLY A 35 -3.63 -16.24 -6.07
C GLY A 35 -4.11 -16.24 -7.52
N ASN A 36 -4.36 -15.07 -8.10
CA ASN A 36 -4.86 -14.93 -9.47
C ASN A 36 -3.74 -15.15 -10.51
N VAL A 37 -3.48 -16.42 -10.82
CA VAL A 37 -2.47 -16.84 -11.81
C VAL A 37 -2.77 -16.25 -13.20
N ALA A 38 -4.05 -16.21 -13.60
CA ALA A 38 -4.47 -15.76 -14.92
C ALA A 38 -4.12 -14.28 -15.17
N GLN A 39 -4.24 -13.44 -14.14
CA GLN A 39 -3.89 -12.03 -14.25
C GLN A 39 -2.39 -11.82 -14.51
N LEU A 40 -1.52 -12.61 -13.87
CA LEU A 40 -0.08 -12.55 -14.10
C LEU A 40 0.33 -13.14 -15.46
N GLN A 41 -0.36 -14.18 -15.93
CA GLN A 41 -0.10 -14.80 -17.24
C GLN A 41 -0.41 -13.89 -18.44
N ARG A 42 -1.25 -12.86 -18.25
CA ARG A 42 -1.52 -11.86 -19.31
C ARG A 42 -0.29 -11.02 -19.66
N ILE A 43 0.71 -11.00 -18.79
CA ILE A 43 1.94 -10.24 -18.98
C ILE A 43 2.87 -11.04 -19.90
N LYS A 44 3.32 -10.40 -20.98
CA LYS A 44 4.21 -11.01 -21.97
C LYS A 44 5.46 -11.59 -21.29
N GLY A 45 5.75 -12.85 -21.54
CA GLY A 45 6.92 -13.54 -20.96
C GLY A 45 6.67 -14.15 -19.57
N ILE A 46 5.44 -14.15 -19.05
CA ILE A 46 5.06 -14.88 -17.84
C ILE A 46 4.22 -16.10 -18.19
N GLY A 47 4.80 -17.29 -18.05
CA GLY A 47 4.08 -18.56 -18.18
C GLY A 47 3.41 -18.99 -16.88
N SER A 48 2.59 -20.05 -16.94
CA SER A 48 1.86 -20.61 -15.79
C SER A 48 2.76 -20.93 -14.60
N LYS A 49 3.92 -21.53 -14.87
CA LYS A 49 4.89 -21.93 -13.85
C LYS A 49 5.53 -20.72 -13.15
N SER A 50 5.88 -19.69 -13.92
CA SER A 50 6.45 -18.46 -13.37
C SER A 50 5.41 -17.66 -12.58
N ALA A 51 4.17 -17.57 -13.08
CA ALA A 51 3.06 -16.92 -12.37
C ALA A 51 2.77 -17.59 -11.02
N GLN A 52 2.72 -18.92 -10.99
CA GLN A 52 2.56 -19.68 -9.74
C GLN A 52 3.73 -19.44 -8.78
N ARG A 53 4.97 -19.42 -9.28
CA ARG A 53 6.17 -19.15 -8.47
C ARG A 53 6.12 -17.77 -7.84
N ILE A 54 5.75 -16.74 -8.61
CA ILE A 54 5.57 -15.37 -8.13
C ILE A 54 4.56 -15.33 -6.98
N ILE A 55 3.41 -15.98 -7.16
CA ILE A 55 2.37 -16.00 -6.12
C ILE A 55 2.88 -16.66 -4.85
N ILE A 56 3.49 -17.85 -4.93
CA ILE A 56 3.93 -18.59 -3.73
C ILE A 56 5.05 -17.83 -3.01
N ASP A 57 6.11 -17.46 -3.73
CA ASP A 57 7.31 -16.85 -3.16
C ASP A 57 7.00 -15.46 -2.57
N LEU A 58 6.09 -14.70 -3.21
CA LEU A 58 5.71 -13.37 -2.72
C LEU A 58 4.61 -13.41 -1.68
N LYS A 59 3.68 -14.35 -1.71
CA LYS A 59 2.65 -14.48 -0.67
C LYS A 59 3.27 -14.78 0.69
N ASP A 60 4.33 -15.61 0.74
CA ASP A 60 5.09 -15.86 1.97
C ASP A 60 5.80 -14.59 2.47
N LYS A 61 6.36 -13.77 1.56
CA LYS A 61 7.06 -12.53 1.92
C LYS A 61 6.11 -11.42 2.34
N LEU A 62 5.04 -11.19 1.59
CA LEU A 62 4.03 -10.17 1.87
C LEU A 62 3.27 -10.48 3.18
N GLY A 63 3.00 -11.77 3.45
CA GLY A 63 2.37 -12.21 4.70
C GLY A 63 3.28 -12.07 5.94
N LYS A 64 4.61 -12.16 5.78
CA LYS A 64 5.58 -11.99 6.87
C LYS A 64 5.98 -10.53 7.10
N GLU A 65 6.00 -9.71 6.05
CA GLU A 65 6.38 -8.29 6.12
C GLU A 65 5.21 -7.37 6.50
N GLY A 66 4.00 -7.88 6.75
CA GLY A 66 2.87 -7.06 7.17
C GLY A 66 2.50 -5.99 6.14
N ILE A 67 2.61 -6.32 4.84
CA ILE A 67 2.26 -5.41 3.75
C ILE A 67 0.73 -5.44 3.56
N GLU A 68 0.01 -5.06 4.60
CA GLU A 68 -1.31 -4.43 4.49
C GLU A 68 -1.18 -2.91 4.48
N ALA A 69 0.01 -2.36 4.70
CA ALA A 69 0.25 -0.93 4.74
C ALA A 69 0.83 -0.42 3.41
N ASP A 70 0.31 0.72 2.97
CA ASP A 70 0.89 1.69 2.02
C ASP A 70 0.58 1.59 0.52
N PHE A 71 -0.11 0.57 0.03
CA PHE A 71 -0.54 0.58 -1.39
C PHE A 71 -1.98 1.00 -1.60
N SER A 72 -2.86 0.99 -0.60
CA SER A 72 -4.14 1.68 -0.73
C SER A 72 -3.89 3.17 -0.54
N VAL A 73 -3.44 3.86 -1.58
CA VAL A 73 -3.60 5.31 -1.67
C VAL A 73 -5.08 5.57 -2.01
N SER A 74 -5.97 5.15 -1.11
CA SER A 74 -7.17 5.94 -0.87
C SER A 74 -6.65 7.32 -0.52
N SER A 75 -7.02 8.35 -1.27
CA SER A 75 -6.61 9.73 -0.99
C SER A 75 -6.88 10.12 0.47
N GLY A 76 -7.81 9.43 1.15
CA GLY A 76 -8.04 9.57 2.59
C GLY A 76 -6.93 9.03 3.49
N SER A 77 -6.20 7.96 3.12
CA SER A 77 -5.09 7.42 3.92
C SER A 77 -3.86 8.33 3.84
N ALA A 78 -3.50 8.80 2.65
CA ALA A 78 -2.38 9.72 2.49
C ALA A 78 -2.61 11.03 3.28
N VAL A 79 -3.82 11.60 3.20
CA VAL A 79 -4.20 12.80 3.96
C VAL A 79 -4.16 12.57 5.47
N ARG A 80 -4.59 11.38 5.92
CA ARG A 80 -4.55 10.98 7.33
C ARG A 80 -3.11 10.88 7.84
N ASP A 81 -2.25 10.18 7.12
CA ASP A 81 -0.88 9.91 7.54
C ASP A 81 -0.03 11.19 7.51
N GLU A 82 -0.28 12.07 6.54
CA GLU A 82 0.34 13.41 6.47
C GLU A 82 -0.10 14.30 7.65
N ALA A 83 -1.39 14.28 8.02
CA ALA A 83 -1.88 15.00 9.20
C ALA A 83 -1.27 14.48 10.51
N ILE A 84 -1.10 13.16 10.66
CA ILE A 84 -0.45 12.56 11.83
C ILE A 84 1.02 12.99 11.89
N ALA A 85 1.75 12.94 10.78
CA ALA A 85 3.15 13.36 10.72
C ALA A 85 3.32 14.84 11.11
N ALA A 86 2.44 15.72 10.63
CA ALA A 86 2.45 17.13 10.99
C ALA A 86 2.22 17.36 12.49
N LEU A 87 1.26 16.65 13.10
CA LEU A 87 1.01 16.74 14.55
C LEU A 87 2.20 16.24 15.38
N VAL A 88 2.87 15.18 14.93
CA VAL A 88 4.09 14.70 15.58
C VAL A 88 5.22 15.73 15.48
N MET A 89 5.38 16.39 14.32
CA MET A 89 6.37 17.48 14.16
C MET A 89 6.05 18.70 15.04
N LEU A 90 4.77 18.95 15.35
CA LEU A 90 4.35 19.97 16.30
C LEU A 90 4.59 19.58 17.77
N GLY A 91 5.06 18.35 18.04
CA GLY A 91 5.44 17.88 19.37
C GLY A 91 4.40 16.98 20.07
N PHE A 92 3.34 16.58 19.38
CA PHE A 92 2.34 15.66 19.95
C PHE A 92 2.80 14.20 19.89
N VAL A 93 2.46 13.43 20.92
CA VAL A 93 2.76 11.99 20.97
C VAL A 93 1.94 11.27 19.88
N LYS A 94 2.59 10.38 19.11
CA LYS A 94 2.00 9.68 17.94
C LYS A 94 0.63 9.07 18.22
N ILE A 95 0.49 8.36 19.33
CA ILE A 95 -0.76 7.71 19.75
C ILE A 95 -1.90 8.72 19.94
N THR A 96 -1.58 9.90 20.48
CA THR A 96 -2.56 10.96 20.72
C THR A 96 -2.95 11.65 19.41
N ALA A 97 -1.97 11.89 18.54
CA ALA A 97 -2.19 12.43 17.20
C ALA A 97 -3.10 11.51 16.36
N GLU A 98 -2.83 10.20 16.34
CA GLU A 98 -3.66 9.19 15.67
C GLU A 98 -5.12 9.24 16.14
N LYS A 99 -5.34 9.23 17.47
CA LYS A 99 -6.70 9.29 18.06
C LYS A 99 -7.45 10.57 17.68
N ALA A 100 -6.76 11.71 17.66
CA ALA A 100 -7.34 12.99 17.32
C ALA A 100 -7.73 13.07 15.85
N VAL A 101 -6.85 12.60 14.96
CA VAL A 101 -7.11 12.53 13.51
C VAL A 101 -8.26 11.58 13.20
N ASP A 102 -8.28 10.39 13.81
CA ASP A 102 -9.37 9.42 13.62
C ASP A 102 -10.72 9.97 14.11
N LYS A 103 -10.72 10.74 15.21
CA LYS A 103 -11.92 11.41 15.72
C LYS A 103 -12.38 12.51 14.76
N ALA A 104 -11.46 13.29 14.19
CA ALA A 104 -11.76 14.35 13.23
C ALA A 104 -12.35 13.79 11.92
N ILE A 105 -11.82 12.66 11.43
CA ILE A 105 -12.33 11.93 10.26
C ILE A 105 -13.73 11.37 10.54
N LYS A 106 -13.96 10.75 11.71
CA LYS A 106 -15.28 10.21 12.06
C LYS A 106 -16.35 11.30 12.22
N ALA A 107 -15.97 12.46 12.74
CA ALA A 107 -16.88 13.59 12.93
C ALA A 107 -17.27 14.28 11.61
N ASN A 108 -16.44 14.18 10.58
CA ASN A 108 -16.66 14.80 9.28
C ASN A 108 -16.64 13.72 8.20
N GLN A 109 -17.83 13.25 7.80
CA GLN A 109 -18.04 12.22 6.77
C GLN A 109 -17.71 12.69 5.34
N GLY A 110 -16.74 13.61 5.18
CA GLY A 110 -16.33 14.19 3.90
C GLY A 110 -14.82 14.06 3.66
N GLN A 111 -14.42 14.17 2.40
CA GLN A 111 -13.00 14.31 2.04
C GLN A 111 -12.51 15.68 2.51
N LEU A 112 -11.73 15.70 3.59
CA LEU A 112 -11.10 16.90 4.12
C LEU A 112 -9.71 17.06 3.50
N ALA A 113 -9.32 18.31 3.21
CA ALA A 113 -7.93 18.63 2.93
C ALA A 113 -7.06 18.47 4.20
N VAL A 114 -5.77 18.19 4.02
CA VAL A 114 -4.80 17.96 5.12
C VAL A 114 -4.83 19.09 6.15
N GLU A 115 -4.85 20.34 5.69
CA GLU A 115 -4.84 21.52 6.56
C GLU A 115 -6.10 21.62 7.42
N GLN A 116 -7.26 21.23 6.87
CA GLN A 116 -8.52 21.20 7.61
C GLN A 116 -8.50 20.07 8.63
N LEU A 117 -7.96 18.91 8.25
CA LEU A 117 -7.84 17.76 9.14
C LEU A 117 -6.93 18.07 10.35
N ILE A 118 -5.79 18.73 10.13
CA ILE A 118 -4.88 19.17 11.20
C ILE A 118 -5.59 20.15 12.14
N LYS A 119 -6.30 21.16 11.61
CA LYS A 119 -7.04 22.13 12.43
C LYS A 119 -8.10 21.46 13.31
N LEU A 120 -8.84 20.50 12.74
CA LEU A 120 -9.88 19.78 13.47
C LEU A 120 -9.29 18.83 14.52
N ALA A 121 -8.19 18.15 14.21
CA ALA A 121 -7.48 17.29 15.16
C ALA A 121 -6.95 18.11 16.35
N LEU A 122 -6.32 19.28 16.10
CA LEU A 122 -5.85 20.20 17.14
C LEU A 122 -6.96 20.71 18.06
N LYS A 123 -8.18 20.90 17.54
CA LYS A 123 -9.34 21.30 18.36
C LYS A 123 -9.77 20.20 19.35
N SER A 124 -9.35 18.96 19.13
CA SER A 124 -9.73 17.78 19.91
C SER A 124 -8.61 17.20 20.77
N LEU A 125 -7.42 17.81 20.71
CA LEU A 125 -6.21 17.45 21.46
C LEU A 125 -6.12 18.18 22.80
#